data_AF-A0A939Z9B8-F1
#
_entry.id   AF-A0A939Z9B8-F1
#
_cell.length_a   1.000
_cell.length_b   1.000
_cell.length_c   1.000
_cell.angle_alpha   90.00
_cell.angle_beta   90.00
_cell.angle_gamma   90.00
#
_symmetry.space_group_name_H-M   'P 1'
#
loop_
_entity.id
_entity.type
_entity.pdbx_description
1 polymer ?
#
loop_
_entity_poly.entity_id
_entity_poly.type
_entity_poly.pdbx_seq_one_letter_code
_entity_poly.pdbx_strand_id
1 'polypeptide(L)'
;MKKLLALITVLALCMFALAGCGASNPNDGGNGAATEEPADPGAIVIDGTAYTLPVPVSAFTEDGWEMIGEEKFAEEYEPGDTQAPGSTGLKKSDSDKFFITYAYNDSEAAKPLSECDILGIQFSLSVAKDSKVELPYGITNESTYDEIIEAYGDPESSDKFEKGRKDDNRLAYDKDKETGYNYSFSFEDDGTLSSFTVRASVPEAE
;
A
#
# COMPACT_ATOMS: atom_id res chain seq x y z
N MET A 1 66.04 6.01 -15.30
CA MET A 1 66.04 5.23 -16.56
C MET A 1 64.75 5.54 -17.31
N LYS A 2 64.89 6.12 -18.51
CA LYS A 2 64.06 6.06 -19.74
C LYS A 2 62.55 5.67 -19.66
N LYS A 3 61.70 6.69 -19.92
CA LYS A 3 60.53 6.82 -20.83
C LYS A 3 59.73 5.57 -21.31
N LEU A 4 58.39 5.65 -21.21
CA LEU A 4 57.35 5.63 -22.30
C LEU A 4 55.95 5.67 -21.63
N LEU A 5 55.16 6.75 -21.67
CA LEU A 5 54.23 7.24 -22.71
C LEU A 5 53.26 6.19 -23.31
N ALA A 6 51.96 6.31 -22.98
CA ALA A 6 50.86 6.11 -23.92
C ALA A 6 49.66 6.96 -23.50
N LEU A 7 49.21 7.76 -24.46
CA LEU A 7 48.21 8.81 -24.43
C LEU A 7 47.03 8.32 -25.30
N ILE A 8 45.79 8.32 -24.81
CA ILE A 8 44.60 8.48 -25.66
C ILE A 8 43.58 9.34 -24.92
N THR A 9 43.54 10.60 -25.33
CA THR A 9 42.44 11.56 -25.17
C THR A 9 41.32 11.22 -26.15
N VAL A 10 40.06 11.21 -25.70
CA VAL A 10 38.94 11.72 -26.50
C VAL A 10 38.09 12.65 -25.64
N LEU A 11 38.10 13.89 -26.10
CA LEU A 11 37.33 15.05 -25.70
C LEU A 11 35.97 14.99 -26.42
N ALA A 12 34.86 15.18 -25.70
CA ALA A 12 33.62 15.66 -26.30
C ALA A 12 33.01 16.69 -25.34
N LEU A 13 33.30 17.95 -25.67
CA LEU A 13 32.81 19.17 -25.05
C LEU A 13 31.57 19.61 -25.84
N CYS A 14 30.44 19.82 -25.18
CA CYS A 14 29.40 20.73 -25.66
C CYS A 14 28.72 21.39 -24.45
N MET A 15 29.33 22.47 -23.97
CA MET A 15 28.56 23.52 -23.29
C MET A 15 27.69 24.20 -24.36
N PHE A 16 26.39 24.28 -24.14
CA PHE A 16 25.62 25.43 -24.59
C PHE A 16 25.35 26.30 -23.37
N ALA A 17 25.85 27.53 -23.43
CA ALA A 17 25.67 28.54 -22.43
C ALA A 17 24.43 29.40 -22.73
N LEU A 18 23.81 29.82 -21.64
CA LEU A 18 23.21 31.15 -21.40
C LEU A 18 21.84 31.52 -21.99
N ALA A 19 20.97 31.83 -21.02
CA ALA A 19 20.15 33.04 -20.89
C ALA A 19 18.85 33.13 -21.70
N GLY A 20 17.76 32.70 -21.04
CA GLY A 20 16.46 33.34 -21.16
C GLY A 20 16.06 33.91 -19.80
N CYS A 21 16.33 35.19 -19.54
CA CYS A 21 15.67 35.93 -18.48
C CYS A 21 14.21 36.14 -18.90
N GLY A 22 13.28 35.48 -18.22
CA GLY A 22 11.86 35.84 -18.22
C GLY A 22 11.48 36.18 -16.78
N ALA A 23 11.27 37.47 -16.51
CA ALA A 23 10.76 37.93 -15.24
C ALA A 23 9.24 37.69 -15.16
N SER A 24 8.80 36.92 -14.18
CA SER A 24 7.43 36.99 -13.64
C SER A 24 7.39 36.53 -12.18
N ASN A 25 7.26 37.54 -11.30
CA ASN A 25 6.68 37.60 -9.95
C ASN A 25 7.16 36.64 -8.81
N PRO A 26 7.48 37.18 -7.61
CA PRO A 26 7.76 36.38 -6.42
C PRO A 26 6.44 36.11 -5.68
N ASN A 27 5.79 35.01 -6.03
CA ASN A 27 4.82 34.33 -5.17
C ASN A 27 4.63 32.93 -5.72
N ASP A 28 5.63 32.08 -5.51
CA ASP A 28 5.47 30.65 -5.71
C ASP A 28 6.02 29.96 -4.46
N GLY A 29 5.10 29.66 -3.55
CA GLY A 29 5.32 28.71 -2.47
C GLY A 29 5.40 27.33 -3.10
N GLY A 30 6.54 27.03 -3.71
CA GLY A 30 6.84 25.71 -4.24
C GLY A 30 7.05 24.74 -3.09
N ASN A 31 5.95 24.11 -2.67
CA ASN A 31 5.97 22.89 -1.87
C ASN A 31 6.81 21.86 -2.65
N GLY A 32 7.92 21.43 -2.07
CA GLY A 32 8.71 20.32 -2.61
C GLY A 32 7.94 19.02 -2.39
N ALA A 33 7.05 18.68 -3.31
CA ALA A 33 6.44 17.36 -3.39
C ALA A 33 7.06 16.63 -4.58
N ALA A 34 8.04 15.78 -4.29
CA ALA A 34 8.43 14.71 -5.17
C ALA A 34 8.28 13.42 -4.36
N THR A 35 7.07 12.87 -4.40
CA THR A 35 6.74 11.49 -4.02
C THR A 35 5.87 10.93 -5.15
N GLU A 36 6.51 10.63 -6.27
CA GLU A 36 6.01 9.63 -7.23
C GLU A 36 6.74 8.34 -6.82
N GLU A 37 6.11 7.23 -6.45
CA GLU A 37 4.82 6.61 -6.80
C GLU A 37 4.40 5.67 -5.62
N PRO A 38 3.15 5.14 -5.55
CA PRO A 38 2.81 4.07 -6.49
C PRO A 38 1.50 4.27 -7.26
N ALA A 39 1.60 4.07 -8.57
CA ALA A 39 0.53 3.80 -9.52
C ALA A 39 0.44 2.28 -9.77
N ASP A 40 1.05 1.48 -8.89
CA ASP A 40 0.78 0.07 -8.73
C ASP A 40 -0.41 -0.10 -7.77
N PRO A 41 -1.54 -0.69 -8.22
CA PRO A 41 -2.73 -0.90 -7.40
C PRO A 41 -2.53 -1.85 -6.21
N GLY A 42 -1.46 -2.67 -6.21
CA GLY A 42 -1.12 -3.54 -5.08
C GLY A 42 -0.16 -2.93 -4.06
N ALA A 43 0.40 -1.75 -4.34
CA ALA A 43 1.51 -1.21 -3.56
C ALA A 43 1.04 -0.51 -2.28
N ILE A 44 1.72 -0.83 -1.18
CA ILE A 44 1.48 -0.27 0.16
C ILE A 44 2.83 0.07 0.76
N VAL A 45 2.97 1.27 1.31
CA VAL A 45 4.16 1.68 2.08
C VAL A 45 3.77 1.73 3.56
N ILE A 46 4.50 1.03 4.41
CA ILE A 46 4.32 1.03 5.86
C ILE A 46 5.62 1.48 6.52
N ASP A 47 5.59 2.60 7.23
CA ASP A 47 6.74 3.21 7.90
C ASP A 47 7.97 3.39 6.99
N GLY A 48 7.73 3.63 5.69
CA GLY A 48 8.76 3.82 4.67
C GLY A 48 9.21 2.53 3.96
N THR A 49 8.73 1.36 4.37
CA THR A 49 8.98 0.09 3.66
C THR A 49 7.85 -0.20 2.69
N ALA A 50 8.19 -0.43 1.42
CA ALA A 50 7.21 -0.74 0.38
C ALA A 50 6.97 -2.25 0.25
N TYR A 51 5.70 -2.63 0.10
CA TYR A 51 5.22 -3.98 -0.20
C TYR A 51 4.27 -3.90 -1.39
N THR A 52 4.29 -4.90 -2.27
CA THR A 52 3.30 -5.04 -3.35
C THR A 52 2.53 -6.33 -3.13
N LEU A 53 1.22 -6.21 -2.84
CA LEU A 53 0.35 -7.37 -2.69
C LEU A 53 0.10 -8.06 -4.05
N PRO A 54 -0.26 -9.35 -4.08
CA PRO A 54 0.01 -10.31 -3.00
C PRO A 54 1.52 -10.42 -2.75
N VAL A 55 1.91 -10.58 -1.49
CA VAL A 55 3.32 -10.65 -1.09
C VAL A 55 3.56 -11.82 -0.14
N PRO A 56 4.69 -12.55 -0.24
CA PRO A 56 5.00 -13.62 0.70
C PRO A 56 5.00 -13.13 2.14
N VAL A 57 4.49 -13.95 3.06
CA VAL A 57 4.56 -13.70 4.51
C VAL A 57 6.01 -13.43 4.95
N SER A 58 6.99 -14.08 4.32
CA SER A 58 8.40 -13.89 4.60
C SER A 58 8.88 -12.45 4.42
N ALA A 59 8.29 -11.67 3.51
CA ALA A 59 8.67 -10.27 3.31
C ALA A 59 8.42 -9.44 4.59
N PHE A 60 7.30 -9.70 5.26
CA PHE A 60 7.01 -9.03 6.53
C PHE A 60 7.87 -9.54 7.68
N THR A 61 8.09 -10.85 7.76
CA THR A 61 8.87 -11.41 8.87
C THR A 61 10.35 -11.07 8.80
N GLU A 62 10.93 -10.98 7.59
CA GLU A 62 12.29 -10.47 7.37
C GLU A 62 12.44 -9.01 7.83
N ASP A 63 11.38 -8.21 7.71
CA ASP A 63 11.35 -6.84 8.22
C ASP A 63 11.09 -6.76 9.73
N GLY A 64 10.89 -7.88 10.43
CA GLY A 64 10.67 -7.95 11.87
C GLY A 64 9.20 -7.77 12.29
N TRP A 65 8.26 -8.07 11.40
CA TRP A 65 6.88 -8.33 11.81
C TRP A 65 6.70 -9.78 12.25
N GLU A 66 5.75 -10.01 13.14
CA GLU A 66 5.34 -11.33 13.59
C GLU A 66 3.93 -11.60 13.08
N MET A 67 3.74 -12.76 12.45
CA MET A 67 2.41 -13.27 12.16
C MET A 67 1.74 -13.67 13.48
N ILE A 68 0.50 -13.22 13.66
CA ILE A 68 -0.34 -13.66 14.76
C ILE A 68 -1.58 -14.35 14.21
N GLY A 69 -2.08 -15.33 14.96
CA GLY A 69 -3.26 -16.13 14.58
C GLY A 69 -2.95 -17.60 14.27
N GLU A 70 -1.68 -17.99 14.14
CA GLU A 70 -1.29 -19.39 13.87
C GLU A 70 -1.89 -20.37 14.88
N GLU A 71 -1.85 -20.07 16.18
CA GLU A 71 -2.33 -20.99 17.23
C GLU A 71 -3.85 -21.23 17.23
N LYS A 72 -4.64 -20.39 16.54
CA LYS A 72 -6.11 -20.49 16.51
C LYS A 72 -6.65 -21.15 15.24
N PHE A 73 -5.80 -21.40 14.23
CA PHE A 73 -6.23 -21.87 12.92
C PHE A 73 -5.29 -22.98 12.40
N ALA A 74 -5.66 -23.59 11.27
CA ALA A 74 -5.05 -24.84 10.79
C ALA A 74 -3.52 -24.77 10.71
N GLU A 75 -2.85 -25.86 11.09
CA GLU A 75 -1.38 -26.01 10.97
C GLU A 75 -0.91 -25.86 9.51
N GLU A 76 -1.79 -26.21 8.56
CA GLU A 76 -1.60 -26.07 7.12
C GLU A 76 -2.85 -25.44 6.49
N TYR A 77 -2.64 -24.58 5.49
CA TYR A 77 -3.67 -23.89 4.72
C TYR A 77 -3.86 -24.66 3.42
N GLU A 78 -5.09 -25.05 3.06
CA GLU A 78 -5.35 -25.78 1.83
C GLU A 78 -5.25 -24.86 0.59
N PRO A 79 -4.98 -25.42 -0.61
CA PRO A 79 -5.02 -24.67 -1.87
C PRO A 79 -6.30 -23.86 -2.03
N GLY A 80 -6.18 -22.57 -2.34
CA GLY A 80 -7.35 -21.72 -2.57
C GLY A 80 -8.03 -21.20 -1.29
N ASP A 81 -7.62 -21.65 -0.10
CA ASP A 81 -8.16 -21.13 1.15
C ASP A 81 -7.82 -19.64 1.29
N THR A 82 -8.87 -18.83 1.48
CA THR A 82 -8.72 -17.46 2.00
C THR A 82 -9.37 -17.39 3.36
N GLN A 83 -8.61 -16.98 4.37
CA GLN A 83 -9.16 -16.85 5.71
C GLN A 83 -10.10 -15.65 5.80
N ALA A 84 -11.10 -15.76 6.68
CA ALA A 84 -11.99 -14.65 6.98
C ALA A 84 -11.20 -13.45 7.56
N PRO A 85 -11.62 -12.20 7.29
CA PRO A 85 -11.00 -11.01 7.90
C PRO A 85 -10.86 -11.16 9.42
N GLY A 86 -9.67 -10.86 9.95
CA GLY A 86 -9.38 -10.89 11.40
C GLY A 86 -8.87 -12.22 11.93
N SER A 87 -8.68 -13.23 11.07
CA SER A 87 -8.14 -14.54 11.47
C SER A 87 -6.61 -14.55 11.58
N THR A 88 -5.94 -13.70 10.80
CA THR A 88 -4.49 -13.49 10.85
C THR A 88 -4.20 -12.01 10.94
N GLY A 89 -3.01 -11.67 11.45
CA GLY A 89 -2.54 -10.31 11.38
C GLY A 89 -1.04 -10.21 11.60
N LEU A 90 -0.54 -8.99 11.43
CA LEU A 90 0.86 -8.63 11.60
C LEU A 90 1.00 -7.77 12.84
N LYS A 91 1.92 -8.15 13.73
CA LYS A 91 2.30 -7.35 14.90
C LYS A 91 3.79 -7.04 14.83
N LYS A 92 4.20 -5.83 15.18
CA LYS A 92 5.64 -5.56 15.39
C LYS A 92 6.02 -5.93 16.81
N SER A 93 7.06 -6.74 17.01
CA SER A 93 7.47 -7.25 18.33
C SER A 93 7.64 -6.16 19.39
N ASP A 94 8.17 -4.99 18.99
CA ASP A 94 8.49 -3.87 19.87
C ASP A 94 7.42 -2.75 19.89
N SER A 95 6.19 -3.00 19.39
CA SER A 95 5.12 -2.00 19.41
C SER A 95 3.72 -2.60 19.56
N ASP A 96 2.75 -1.73 19.85
CA ASP A 96 1.33 -2.09 19.82
C ASP A 96 0.72 -2.02 18.41
N LYS A 97 1.55 -1.81 17.36
CA LYS A 97 1.09 -1.79 15.96
C LYS A 97 0.59 -3.17 15.56
N PHE A 98 -0.63 -3.19 15.04
CA PHE A 98 -1.31 -4.40 14.60
C PHE A 98 -2.13 -4.13 13.34
N PHE A 99 -2.02 -5.03 12.36
CA PHE A 99 -2.83 -5.01 11.14
C PHE A 99 -3.51 -6.36 10.93
N ILE A 100 -4.71 -6.34 10.38
CA ILE A 100 -5.41 -7.56 9.99
C ILE A 100 -4.96 -7.94 8.59
N THR A 101 -4.67 -9.22 8.37
CA THR A 101 -4.21 -9.72 7.07
C THR A 101 -5.16 -10.74 6.47
N TYR A 102 -5.10 -10.86 5.15
CA TYR A 102 -5.78 -11.87 4.36
C TYR A 102 -4.70 -12.79 3.77
N ALA A 103 -4.42 -13.90 4.44
CA ALA A 103 -3.49 -14.90 3.95
C ALA A 103 -4.15 -15.81 2.89
N TYR A 104 -3.36 -16.26 1.94
CA TYR A 104 -3.76 -17.09 0.81
C TYR A 104 -2.69 -18.14 0.49
N ASN A 105 -3.14 -19.37 0.26
CA ASN A 105 -2.30 -20.42 -0.33
C ASN A 105 -2.53 -20.46 -1.85
N ASP A 106 -1.55 -19.97 -2.59
CA ASP A 106 -1.46 -19.93 -4.05
C ASP A 106 -0.98 -21.24 -4.70
N SER A 107 -0.63 -22.24 -3.89
CA SER A 107 -0.07 -23.51 -4.36
C SER A 107 -1.12 -24.61 -4.48
N GLU A 108 -0.75 -25.72 -5.14
CA GLU A 108 -1.62 -26.91 -5.29
C GLU A 108 -1.56 -27.88 -4.09
N ALA A 109 -0.79 -27.56 -3.05
CA ALA A 109 -0.65 -28.39 -1.86
C ALA A 109 -0.88 -27.57 -0.58
N ALA A 110 -1.29 -28.23 0.50
CA ALA A 110 -1.39 -27.56 1.79
C ALA A 110 -0.01 -27.08 2.26
N LYS A 111 0.06 -25.87 2.83
CA LYS A 111 1.31 -25.28 3.36
C LYS A 111 1.08 -24.47 4.63
N PRO A 112 2.06 -24.34 5.52
CA PRO A 112 1.91 -23.52 6.73
C PRO A 112 1.73 -22.03 6.39
N LEU A 113 1.18 -21.26 7.32
CA LEU A 113 0.97 -19.81 7.15
C LEU A 113 2.27 -19.07 6.78
N SER A 114 3.40 -19.49 7.35
CA SER A 114 4.72 -18.91 7.07
C SER A 114 5.16 -19.01 5.60
N GLU A 115 4.57 -19.94 4.85
CA GLU A 115 4.83 -20.15 3.42
C GLU A 115 3.73 -19.58 2.51
N CYS A 116 2.69 -18.98 3.10
CA CYS A 116 1.59 -18.34 2.37
C CYS A 116 1.91 -16.91 1.93
N ASP A 117 1.03 -16.39 1.08
CA ASP A 117 1.06 -15.00 0.65
C ASP A 117 0.02 -14.19 1.43
N ILE A 118 0.32 -12.93 1.70
CA ILE A 118 -0.65 -11.94 2.12
C ILE A 118 -1.24 -11.30 0.87
N LEU A 119 -2.52 -11.56 0.63
CA LEU A 119 -3.28 -11.03 -0.50
C LEU A 119 -3.92 -9.67 -0.20
N GLY A 120 -4.02 -9.32 1.09
CA GLY A 120 -4.75 -8.15 1.55
C GLY A 120 -4.37 -7.75 2.96
N ILE A 121 -4.53 -6.46 3.25
CA ILE A 121 -4.30 -5.90 4.58
C ILE A 121 -5.42 -4.91 4.90
N GLN A 122 -5.94 -5.00 6.12
CA GLN A 122 -6.82 -4.01 6.72
C GLN A 122 -6.08 -3.28 7.85
N PHE A 123 -6.10 -1.95 7.77
CA PHE A 123 -5.51 -1.05 8.75
C PHE A 123 -6.64 -0.39 9.55
N SER A 124 -6.67 -0.64 10.85
CA SER A 124 -7.49 0.15 11.78
C SER A 124 -6.64 1.27 12.35
N LEU A 125 -6.98 2.52 12.04
CA LEU A 125 -6.16 3.68 12.39
C LEU A 125 -6.11 3.96 13.90
N SER A 126 -7.08 3.45 14.67
CA SER A 126 -7.06 3.51 16.14
C SER A 126 -5.91 2.71 16.77
N VAL A 127 -5.45 1.63 16.12
CA VAL A 127 -4.31 0.79 16.57
C VAL A 127 -3.05 1.06 15.75
N ALA A 128 -3.19 1.53 14.52
CA ALA A 128 -2.11 1.85 13.61
C ALA A 128 -1.63 3.32 13.72
N LYS A 129 -2.14 4.13 14.65
CA LYS A 129 -1.98 5.60 14.70
C LYS A 129 -0.55 6.14 14.54
N ASP A 130 0.45 5.39 14.98
CA ASP A 130 1.87 5.78 14.92
C ASP A 130 2.58 5.19 13.68
N SER A 131 1.83 4.56 12.78
CA SER A 131 2.31 4.05 11.51
C SER A 131 2.07 5.09 10.44
N LYS A 132 3.06 5.34 9.59
CA LYS A 132 2.84 6.06 8.34
C LYS A 132 2.47 5.06 7.28
N VAL A 133 1.28 5.19 6.70
CA VAL A 133 0.84 4.31 5.63
C VAL A 133 0.54 5.13 4.39
N GLU A 134 1.08 4.68 3.27
CA GLU A 134 0.76 5.21 1.94
C GLU A 134 0.19 4.07 1.09
N LEU A 135 -0.91 4.37 0.43
CA LEU A 135 -1.66 3.47 -0.43
C LEU A 135 -1.49 3.90 -1.90
N PRO A 136 -1.98 3.09 -2.86
CA PRO A 136 -2.00 3.50 -4.25
C PRO A 136 -2.69 4.86 -4.42
N TYR A 137 -2.27 5.59 -5.44
CA TYR A 137 -2.81 6.92 -5.75
C TYR A 137 -2.58 7.99 -4.66
N GLY A 138 -1.62 7.77 -3.76
CA GLY A 138 -1.16 8.78 -2.79
C GLY A 138 -2.05 8.95 -1.56
N ILE A 139 -2.97 8.02 -1.30
CA ILE A 139 -3.81 8.04 -0.10
C ILE A 139 -2.98 7.66 1.12
N THR A 140 -3.19 8.37 2.23
CA THR A 140 -2.51 8.13 3.50
C THR A 140 -3.50 7.94 4.63
N ASN A 141 -3.01 7.60 5.83
CA ASN A 141 -3.82 7.57 7.05
C ASN A 141 -4.39 8.93 7.47
N GLU A 142 -3.96 10.04 6.86
CA GLU A 142 -4.49 11.39 7.10
C GLU A 142 -5.48 11.84 6.00
N SER A 143 -5.68 11.04 4.95
CA SER A 143 -6.52 11.43 3.82
C SER A 143 -7.99 11.57 4.20
N THR A 144 -8.61 12.57 3.59
CA THR A 144 -10.01 12.92 3.74
C THR A 144 -10.89 12.15 2.75
N TYR A 145 -12.20 12.18 3.00
CA TYR A 145 -13.19 11.63 2.09
C TYR A 145 -13.06 12.18 0.65
N ASP A 146 -12.91 13.50 0.51
CA ASP A 146 -12.83 14.15 -0.80
C ASP A 146 -11.54 13.79 -1.55
N GLU A 147 -10.41 13.68 -0.85
CA GLU A 147 -9.14 13.23 -1.45
C GLU A 147 -9.23 11.79 -1.95
N ILE A 148 -9.92 10.91 -1.22
CA ILE A 148 -10.14 9.52 -1.65
C ILE A 148 -11.02 9.46 -2.90
N ILE A 149 -12.08 10.28 -2.98
CA ILE A 149 -12.92 10.40 -4.18
C ILE A 149 -12.13 10.96 -5.36
N GLU A 150 -11.28 11.96 -5.15
CA GLU A 150 -10.43 12.52 -6.20
C GLU A 150 -9.44 11.49 -6.75
N ALA A 151 -8.86 10.66 -5.88
CA ALA A 151 -7.89 9.64 -6.25
C ALA A 151 -8.53 8.41 -6.93
N TYR A 152 -9.63 7.89 -6.39
CA TYR A 152 -10.22 6.62 -6.83
C TYR A 152 -11.42 6.77 -7.77
N GLY A 153 -12.03 7.96 -7.82
CA GLY A 153 -13.28 8.24 -8.51
C GLY A 153 -14.53 8.07 -7.63
N ASP A 154 -15.69 8.06 -8.27
CA ASP A 154 -16.96 7.75 -7.60
C ASP A 154 -17.02 6.27 -7.19
N PRO A 155 -17.39 5.94 -5.94
CA PRO A 155 -17.52 4.55 -5.49
C PRO A 155 -18.74 3.88 -6.13
N GLU A 156 -18.74 2.54 -6.15
CA GLU A 156 -19.91 1.77 -6.58
C GLU A 156 -21.06 1.91 -5.55
N SER A 157 -22.01 2.80 -5.88
CA SER A 157 -23.41 2.99 -5.44
C SER A 157 -23.98 2.58 -4.06
N SER A 158 -23.41 1.73 -3.19
CA SER A 158 -24.16 1.23 -2.00
C SER A 158 -23.85 1.88 -0.64
N ASP A 159 -22.70 2.52 -0.42
CA ASP A 159 -22.24 2.85 0.96
C ASP A 159 -21.88 4.34 1.18
N LYS A 160 -22.41 5.29 0.38
CA LYS A 160 -22.01 6.71 0.47
C LYS A 160 -22.25 7.31 1.86
N PHE A 161 -21.24 8.01 2.38
CA PHE A 161 -21.33 8.81 3.61
C PHE A 161 -22.47 9.82 3.52
N GLU A 162 -23.49 9.65 4.36
CA GLU A 162 -24.47 10.69 4.66
C GLU A 162 -24.29 11.16 6.10
N LYS A 163 -23.86 12.41 6.28
CA LYS A 163 -23.65 13.03 7.60
C LYS A 163 -24.87 12.82 8.51
N GLY A 164 -24.74 11.95 9.52
CA GLY A 164 -25.78 11.65 10.52
C GLY A 164 -26.50 10.31 10.37
N ARG A 165 -26.16 9.48 9.36
CA ARG A 165 -26.51 8.05 9.34
C ARG A 165 -25.41 7.24 10.04
N LYS A 166 -25.79 6.37 10.97
CA LYS A 166 -24.87 5.54 11.77
C LYS A 166 -24.32 4.32 11.03
N ASP A 167 -24.91 3.95 9.91
CA ASP A 167 -24.78 2.59 9.39
C ASP A 167 -23.95 2.48 8.09
N ASP A 168 -23.61 3.58 7.40
CA ASP A 168 -22.99 3.55 6.05
C ASP A 168 -21.90 4.62 5.84
N ASN A 169 -20.87 4.67 6.69
CA ASN A 169 -19.73 5.57 6.48
C ASN A 169 -18.58 4.85 5.77
N ARG A 170 -18.80 4.37 4.53
CA ARG A 170 -17.79 3.57 3.81
C ARG A 170 -17.67 3.91 2.32
N LEU A 171 -16.46 4.09 1.82
CA LEU A 171 -16.19 4.04 0.38
C LEU A 171 -15.73 2.62 0.03
N ALA A 172 -16.32 2.04 -1.02
CA ALA A 172 -15.92 0.75 -1.56
C ALA A 172 -15.69 0.88 -3.07
N TYR A 173 -14.57 0.33 -3.52
CA TYR A 173 -14.14 0.34 -4.91
C TYR A 173 -13.83 -1.09 -5.32
N ASP A 174 -14.74 -1.69 -6.07
CA ASP A 174 -14.46 -2.91 -6.80
C ASP A 174 -13.75 -2.52 -8.10
N LYS A 175 -12.44 -2.73 -8.13
CA LYS A 175 -11.62 -2.53 -9.32
C LYS A 175 -11.01 -3.85 -9.78
N ASP A 176 -11.68 -4.97 -9.50
CA ASP A 176 -11.21 -6.30 -9.88
C ASP A 176 -10.94 -6.38 -11.38
N LYS A 177 -11.89 -5.96 -12.21
CA LYS A 177 -11.76 -6.00 -13.67
C LYS A 177 -10.74 -5.01 -14.24
N GLU A 178 -10.46 -3.93 -13.53
CA GLU A 178 -9.56 -2.86 -14.00
C GLU A 178 -8.12 -3.09 -13.54
N THR A 179 -7.95 -3.54 -12.30
CA THR A 179 -6.68 -3.57 -11.59
C THR A 179 -6.39 -4.90 -10.91
N GLY A 180 -7.41 -5.75 -10.68
CA GLY A 180 -7.30 -6.95 -9.86
C GLY A 180 -7.32 -6.65 -8.35
N TYR A 181 -7.80 -5.48 -7.93
CA TYR A 181 -7.83 -5.07 -6.52
C TYR A 181 -9.17 -4.48 -6.10
N ASN A 182 -9.44 -4.65 -4.82
CA ASN A 182 -10.57 -4.08 -4.11
C ASN A 182 -10.06 -3.17 -2.99
N TYR A 183 -10.70 -2.02 -2.86
CA TYR A 183 -10.38 -1.03 -1.82
C TYR A 183 -11.61 -0.73 -1.00
N SER A 184 -11.42 -0.55 0.30
CA SER A 184 -12.45 0.06 1.15
C SER A 184 -11.86 1.04 2.14
N PHE A 185 -12.64 2.07 2.46
CA PHE A 185 -12.30 3.11 3.43
C PHE A 185 -13.50 3.30 4.33
N SER A 186 -13.31 3.31 5.64
CA SER A 186 -14.38 3.59 6.60
C SER A 186 -14.07 4.85 7.39
N PHE A 187 -15.11 5.58 7.77
CA PHE A 187 -14.99 6.86 8.45
C PHE A 187 -15.77 6.87 9.76
N GLU A 188 -15.25 7.58 10.75
CA GLU A 188 -15.97 7.91 11.98
C GLU A 188 -17.14 8.88 11.70
N ASP A 189 -18.03 9.07 12.68
CA ASP A 189 -19.19 9.95 12.58
C ASP A 189 -18.83 11.42 12.27
N ASP A 190 -17.63 11.86 12.61
CA ASP A 190 -17.13 13.21 12.34
C ASP A 190 -16.46 13.36 10.96
N GLY A 191 -16.39 12.28 10.18
CA GLY A 191 -15.76 12.23 8.87
C GLY A 191 -14.28 11.90 8.88
N THR A 192 -13.67 11.62 10.04
CA THR A 192 -12.28 11.17 10.13
C THR A 192 -12.14 9.76 9.58
N LEU A 193 -11.12 9.51 8.75
CA LEU A 193 -10.80 8.15 8.28
C LEU A 193 -10.48 7.26 9.48
N SER A 194 -11.15 6.12 9.60
CA SER A 194 -11.01 5.18 10.72
C SER A 194 -10.30 3.90 10.32
N SER A 195 -10.48 3.45 9.09
CA SER A 195 -9.80 2.28 8.55
C SER A 195 -9.78 2.26 7.03
N PHE A 196 -8.88 1.46 6.49
CA PHE A 196 -8.89 1.11 5.08
C PHE A 196 -8.46 -0.34 4.87
N THR A 197 -8.86 -0.89 3.72
CA THR A 197 -8.48 -2.23 3.26
C THR A 197 -8.01 -2.15 1.82
N VAL A 198 -6.91 -2.82 1.51
CA VAL A 198 -6.49 -3.15 0.15
C VAL A 198 -6.45 -4.66 0.05
N ARG A 199 -7.06 -5.21 -1.01
CA ARG A 199 -7.14 -6.66 -1.20
C ARG A 199 -7.05 -7.00 -2.68
N ALA A 200 -6.08 -7.83 -3.05
CA ALA A 200 -6.03 -8.46 -4.37
C ALA A 200 -7.26 -9.35 -4.59
N SER A 201 -7.72 -9.46 -5.81
CA SER A 201 -8.68 -10.47 -6.19
C SER A 201 -8.03 -11.85 -6.17
N VAL A 202 -8.75 -12.85 -5.69
CA VAL A 202 -8.30 -14.23 -5.76
C VAL A 202 -8.56 -14.72 -7.19
N PRO A 203 -7.57 -15.29 -7.89
CA PRO A 203 -7.82 -15.92 -9.18
C PRO A 203 -8.89 -17.01 -9.01
N GLU A 204 -9.94 -16.99 -9.83
CA GLU A 204 -10.87 -18.13 -9.87
C GLU A 204 -10.07 -19.37 -10.29
N ALA A 205 -10.18 -20.46 -9.52
CA ALA A 205 -9.60 -21.74 -9.91
C ALA A 205 -10.31 -22.24 -11.18
N GLU A 206 -9.55 -22.37 -12.29
CA GLU A 206 -10.04 -22.96 -13.55
C GLU A 206 -10.34 -24.46 -13.42
#